data_AF-A0A9X4EAX8-F1
#
_entry.id   AF-A0A9X4EAX8-F1
#
_cell.length_a   1.000
_cell.length_b   1.000
_cell.length_c   1.000
_cell.angle_alpha   90.00
_cell.angle_beta   90.00
_cell.angle_gamma   90.00
#
_symmetry.space_group_name_H-M   'P 1'
#
loop_
_entity.id
_entity.type
_entity.pdbx_description
1 polymer ?
#
loop_
_entity_poly.entity_id
_entity_poly.type
_entity_poly.pdbx_seq_one_letter_code
_entity_poly.pdbx_strand_id
1 'polypeptide(L)'
;MSLRVAVRRSLLILPVLASAATVSAAWAQSAPSAAPPATLIPSEARPAAPVTPPIGGAKPGAFDDTNCSLPTRAPAVPDGRTAPEADIRKAHEDLQAYVASGQSFVRCVDDQVALHPDKLTVARYLQMSRLQDIVINNMQVMAARFNEQLRVFKARTPGAAAPAAKPAGK
;
A
#
# COMPACT_ATOMS: atom_id res chain seq x y z
N MET A 1 -0.93 55.52 39.26
CA MET A 1 -1.87 54.42 39.53
C MET A 1 -1.35 53.21 38.75
N SER A 2 -0.38 52.41 39.23
CA SER A 2 -0.50 51.33 40.27
C SER A 2 -1.67 50.39 39.94
N LEU A 3 -1.55 49.07 39.75
CA LEU A 3 -0.68 48.08 40.39
C LEU A 3 -0.28 46.93 39.44
N ARG A 4 0.93 46.39 39.67
CA ARG A 4 1.37 45.04 39.29
C ARG A 4 0.72 44.01 40.23
N VAL A 5 0.29 42.87 39.72
CA VAL A 5 0.15 41.62 40.52
C VAL A 5 0.78 40.47 39.75
N ALA A 6 1.81 39.91 40.38
CA ALA A 6 2.48 38.67 40.02
C ALA A 6 2.20 37.65 41.12
N VAL A 7 1.70 36.45 40.80
CA VAL A 7 1.71 35.27 41.68
C VAL A 7 1.67 34.04 40.75
N ARG A 8 2.82 33.42 40.45
CA ARG A 8 3.48 32.31 41.17
C ARG A 8 2.84 30.93 40.92
N ARG A 9 3.68 30.05 40.33
CA ARG A 9 4.12 28.77 40.94
C ARG A 9 3.17 27.57 40.77
N SER A 10 3.51 26.71 39.81
CA SER A 10 3.66 25.28 40.09
C SER A 10 4.53 24.59 39.04
N LEU A 11 5.81 24.48 39.39
CA LEU A 11 6.67 23.37 39.01
C LEU A 11 6.07 22.10 39.65
N LEU A 12 5.62 21.16 38.84
CA LEU A 12 5.58 19.75 39.22
C LEU A 12 6.35 18.95 38.18
N ILE A 13 7.62 18.80 38.54
CA ILE A 13 8.55 17.77 38.11
C ILE A 13 7.88 16.41 38.39
N LEU A 14 7.67 15.62 37.35
CA LEU A 14 7.39 14.19 37.47
C LEU A 14 8.63 13.39 37.03
N PRO A 15 9.01 12.37 37.79
CA PRO A 15 10.34 11.79 37.77
C PRO A 15 10.59 10.87 36.57
N VAL A 16 11.81 10.96 36.06
CA VAL A 16 12.49 9.96 35.23
C VAL A 16 12.51 8.63 35.97
N LEU A 17 11.73 7.65 35.51
CA LEU A 17 11.92 6.24 35.84
C LEU A 17 12.68 5.58 34.69
N ALA A 18 14.00 5.61 34.82
CA ALA A 18 14.91 4.73 34.12
C ALA A 18 14.58 3.28 34.51
N SER A 19 13.88 2.56 33.63
CA SER A 19 13.75 1.11 33.74
C SER A 19 14.76 0.47 32.80
N ALA A 20 15.97 0.26 33.32
CA ALA A 20 16.94 -0.66 32.75
C ALA A 20 16.44 -2.09 33.00
N ALA A 21 15.68 -2.64 32.06
CA ALA A 21 15.39 -4.07 32.00
C ALA A 21 16.31 -4.69 30.94
N THR A 22 17.46 -5.18 31.39
CA THR A 22 18.27 -6.17 30.68
C THR A 22 17.46 -7.46 30.58
N VAL A 23 16.79 -7.67 29.46
CA VAL A 23 16.20 -8.97 29.15
C VAL A 23 17.26 -9.82 28.47
N SER A 24 17.74 -10.77 29.26
CA SER A 24 18.80 -11.72 28.95
C SER A 24 18.51 -12.50 27.67
N ALA A 25 19.56 -12.67 26.88
CA ALA A 25 19.68 -13.72 25.87
C ALA A 25 19.72 -15.10 26.56
N ALA A 26 18.62 -15.81 26.44
CA ALA A 26 18.41 -17.25 26.51
C ALA A 26 17.05 -17.39 25.82
N TRP A 27 16.82 -18.19 24.79
CA TRP A 27 17.04 -19.61 24.69
C TRP A 27 17.38 -19.95 23.23
N ALA A 28 18.57 -20.51 23.05
CA ALA A 28 18.79 -21.46 21.99
C ALA A 28 17.95 -22.71 22.32
N GLN A 29 16.84 -22.90 21.61
CA GLN A 29 16.28 -24.24 21.43
C GLN A 29 16.16 -24.49 19.93
N SER A 30 17.24 -25.07 19.40
CA SER A 30 17.28 -25.81 18.16
C SER A 30 16.29 -26.97 18.27
N ALA A 31 15.08 -26.81 17.73
CA ALA A 31 14.22 -27.95 17.45
C ALA A 31 14.62 -28.52 16.08
N PRO A 32 14.96 -29.82 15.97
CA PRO A 32 14.99 -30.48 14.68
C PRO A 32 13.55 -30.55 14.16
N SER A 33 13.23 -29.73 13.16
CA SER A 33 12.04 -29.96 12.34
C SER A 33 12.20 -31.30 11.65
N ALA A 34 11.61 -32.33 12.24
CA ALA A 34 11.30 -33.58 11.56
C ALA A 34 10.54 -33.21 10.28
N ALA A 35 11.17 -33.45 9.13
CA ALA A 35 10.54 -33.32 7.84
C ALA A 35 9.31 -34.25 7.80
N PRO A 36 8.11 -33.73 7.48
CA PRO A 36 7.02 -34.63 7.11
C PRO A 36 7.43 -35.39 5.84
N PRO A 37 7.09 -36.69 5.71
CA PRO A 37 7.33 -37.41 4.47
C PRO A 37 6.65 -36.66 3.32
N ALA A 38 7.42 -36.48 2.24
CA ALA A 38 6.96 -35.93 0.98
C ALA A 38 5.85 -36.83 0.43
N THR A 39 4.61 -36.55 0.78
CA THR A 39 3.46 -37.06 0.04
C THR A 39 3.52 -36.38 -1.32
N LEU A 40 3.86 -37.17 -2.33
CA LEU A 40 3.75 -36.83 -3.75
C LEU A 40 2.31 -36.43 -4.04
N ILE A 41 2.00 -35.14 -3.93
CA ILE A 41 0.76 -34.60 -4.46
C ILE A 41 0.94 -34.58 -5.99
N PRO A 42 0.12 -35.30 -6.76
CA PRO A 42 0.13 -35.18 -8.21
C PRO A 42 -0.12 -33.72 -8.57
N SER A 43 0.68 -33.21 -9.50
CA SER A 43 0.53 -31.90 -10.13
C SER A 43 -0.81 -31.84 -10.84
N GLU A 44 -1.87 -31.56 -10.08
CA GLU A 44 -3.20 -31.36 -10.62
C GLU A 44 -3.22 -30.04 -11.37
N ALA A 45 -3.68 -30.14 -12.61
CA ALA A 45 -3.69 -29.10 -13.61
C ALA A 45 -4.29 -27.80 -13.06
N ARG A 46 -3.50 -26.72 -13.21
CA ARG A 46 -3.91 -25.34 -13.03
C ARG A 46 -5.28 -25.13 -13.68
N PRO A 47 -6.36 -24.84 -12.93
CA PRO A 47 -7.62 -24.47 -13.54
C PRO A 47 -7.41 -23.18 -14.32
N ALA A 48 -7.43 -23.29 -15.64
CA ALA A 48 -7.58 -22.14 -16.52
C ALA A 48 -9.00 -21.62 -16.35
N ALA A 49 -9.16 -20.47 -15.69
CA ALA A 49 -10.38 -19.69 -15.73
C ALA A 49 -10.07 -18.22 -15.39
N PRO A 50 -10.88 -17.28 -15.91
CA PRO A 50 -11.12 -16.98 -17.31
C PRO A 50 -10.31 -15.73 -17.71
N VAL A 51 -9.99 -15.61 -19.00
CA VAL A 51 -9.54 -14.34 -19.58
C VAL A 51 -10.69 -13.36 -19.46
N THR A 52 -10.66 -12.48 -18.47
CA THR A 52 -11.47 -11.26 -18.51
C THR A 52 -10.91 -10.39 -19.63
N PRO A 53 -11.73 -9.92 -20.59
CA PRO A 53 -11.28 -8.98 -21.61
C PRO A 53 -10.71 -7.72 -20.94
N PRO A 54 -9.79 -6.99 -21.61
CA PRO A 54 -9.40 -5.68 -21.11
C PRO A 54 -10.65 -4.85 -20.92
N ILE A 55 -10.84 -4.29 -19.72
CA ILE A 55 -11.81 -3.22 -19.49
C ILE A 55 -11.28 -2.01 -20.27
N GLY A 56 -11.47 -2.06 -21.58
CA GLY A 56 -11.31 -0.96 -22.49
C GLY A 56 -12.55 -0.09 -22.38
N GLY A 57 -12.33 1.20 -22.15
CA GLY A 57 -13.31 2.21 -22.56
C GLY A 57 -14.49 2.44 -21.62
N ALA A 58 -14.37 2.23 -20.32
CA ALA A 58 -15.26 2.95 -19.40
C ALA A 58 -14.87 4.44 -19.44
N LYS A 59 -15.61 5.21 -20.22
CA LYS A 59 -15.59 6.68 -20.19
C LYS A 59 -15.72 7.12 -18.73
N PRO A 60 -14.80 7.92 -18.16
CA PRO A 60 -14.99 8.52 -16.85
C PRO A 60 -16.14 9.51 -16.97
N GLY A 61 -17.36 9.02 -16.74
CA GLY A 61 -18.61 9.75 -16.91
C GLY A 61 -19.39 9.74 -15.61
N ALA A 62 -19.35 10.89 -14.94
CA ALA A 62 -20.36 11.44 -14.04
C ALA A 62 -20.76 10.64 -12.79
N PHE A 63 -20.03 10.89 -11.69
CA PHE A 63 -20.62 10.93 -10.34
C PHE A 63 -20.94 12.39 -10.00
N ASP A 64 -21.79 13.01 -10.80
CA ASP A 64 -22.24 14.38 -10.54
C ASP A 64 -23.29 14.32 -9.42
N ASP A 65 -22.77 14.43 -8.19
CA ASP A 65 -23.40 14.97 -6.96
C ASP A 65 -22.57 14.64 -5.71
N THR A 66 -21.52 13.80 -5.84
CA THR A 66 -20.50 13.62 -4.79
C THR A 66 -19.16 14.12 -5.32
N ASN A 67 -18.60 15.15 -4.67
CA ASN A 67 -17.30 15.79 -4.94
C ASN A 67 -16.07 14.86 -4.99
N CYS A 68 -16.24 13.54 -4.94
CA CYS A 68 -15.14 12.58 -4.94
C CYS A 68 -14.75 12.22 -6.38
N SER A 69 -13.66 12.82 -6.86
CA SER A 69 -13.12 12.53 -8.20
C SER A 69 -12.56 11.10 -8.26
N LEU A 70 -13.05 10.28 -9.18
CA LEU A 70 -12.46 8.98 -9.44
C LEU A 70 -11.08 9.11 -10.10
N PRO A 71 -10.15 8.18 -9.84
CA PRO A 71 -8.89 8.12 -10.55
C PRO A 71 -9.15 7.82 -12.04
N THR A 72 -8.87 8.80 -12.90
CA THR A 72 -9.33 8.81 -14.31
C THR A 72 -8.46 8.01 -15.27
N ARG A 73 -7.20 7.70 -14.93
CA ARG A 73 -6.28 7.00 -15.84
C ARG A 73 -5.36 6.04 -15.09
N ALA A 74 -5.48 4.75 -15.40
CA ALA A 74 -4.50 3.76 -14.98
C ALA A 74 -3.16 4.02 -15.71
N PRO A 75 -2.01 3.93 -15.01
CA PRO A 75 -0.70 4.16 -15.61
C PRO A 75 -0.36 3.01 -16.58
N ALA A 76 0.42 3.31 -17.62
CA ALA A 76 0.98 2.28 -18.46
C ALA A 76 2.12 1.58 -17.71
N VAL A 77 2.12 0.25 -17.67
CA VAL A 77 3.22 -0.54 -17.11
C VAL A 77 4.08 -1.05 -18.27
N PRO A 78 5.33 -0.57 -18.43
CA PRO A 78 6.20 -0.99 -19.53
C PRO A 78 6.77 -2.39 -19.28
N ASP A 79 7.19 -3.08 -20.36
CA ASP A 79 7.75 -4.42 -20.30
C ASP A 79 9.18 -4.39 -19.70
N GLY A 80 9.36 -5.03 -18.55
CA GLY A 80 10.64 -5.10 -17.85
C GLY A 80 11.76 -5.79 -18.63
N ARG A 81 11.45 -6.56 -19.68
CA ARG A 81 12.45 -7.22 -20.54
C ARG A 81 13.12 -6.25 -21.50
N THR A 82 12.40 -5.23 -21.95
CA THR A 82 12.81 -4.37 -23.08
C THR A 82 12.90 -2.90 -22.70
N ALA A 83 12.06 -2.42 -21.78
CA ALA A 83 11.94 -1.01 -21.44
C ALA A 83 13.23 -0.41 -20.86
N PRO A 84 13.63 0.81 -21.23
CA PRO A 84 14.77 1.49 -20.61
C PRO A 84 14.49 1.81 -19.14
N GLU A 85 15.56 2.04 -18.35
CA GLU A 85 15.44 2.36 -16.92
C GLU A 85 14.60 3.62 -16.67
N ALA A 86 14.73 4.62 -17.54
CA ALA A 86 13.94 5.85 -17.47
C ALA A 86 12.42 5.58 -17.53
N ASP A 87 11.99 4.62 -18.37
CA ASP A 87 10.58 4.28 -18.51
C ASP A 87 10.05 3.51 -17.30
N ILE A 88 10.85 2.61 -16.73
CA ILE A 88 10.50 1.89 -15.49
C ILE A 88 10.38 2.87 -14.32
N ARG A 89 11.28 3.85 -14.22
CA ARG A 89 11.21 4.93 -13.21
C ARG A 89 9.98 5.79 -13.40
N LYS A 90 9.71 6.22 -14.63
CA LYS A 90 8.52 7.00 -14.96
C LYS A 90 7.23 6.21 -14.63
N ALA A 91 7.18 4.93 -14.94
CA ALA A 91 6.04 4.08 -14.61
C ALA A 91 5.81 3.96 -13.09
N HIS A 92 6.88 3.99 -12.29
CA HIS A 92 6.77 4.04 -10.83
C HIS A 92 6.13 5.35 -10.36
N GLU A 93 6.59 6.49 -10.88
CA GLU A 93 6.03 7.82 -10.55
C GLU A 93 4.55 7.91 -10.94
N ASP A 94 4.21 7.46 -12.16
CA ASP A 94 2.84 7.43 -12.66
C ASP A 94 1.95 6.49 -11.81
N LEU A 95 2.49 5.36 -11.33
CA LEU A 95 1.80 4.46 -10.40
C LEU A 95 1.58 5.10 -9.03
N GLN A 96 2.58 5.81 -8.49
CA GLN A 96 2.44 6.52 -7.21
C GLN A 96 1.35 7.59 -7.31
N ALA A 97 1.31 8.36 -8.40
CA ALA A 97 0.27 9.35 -8.65
C ALA A 97 -1.12 8.69 -8.74
N TYR A 98 -1.22 7.55 -9.44
CA TYR A 98 -2.47 6.78 -9.51
C TYR A 98 -2.93 6.31 -8.13
N VAL A 99 -2.04 5.70 -7.33
CA VAL A 99 -2.36 5.24 -5.98
C VAL A 99 -2.77 6.41 -5.08
N ALA A 100 -2.07 7.54 -5.14
CA ALA A 100 -2.42 8.74 -4.38
C ALA A 100 -3.82 9.24 -4.75
N SER A 101 -4.16 9.29 -6.04
CA SER A 101 -5.50 9.69 -6.49
C SER A 101 -6.60 8.73 -6.03
N GLY A 102 -6.33 7.41 -6.05
CA GLY A 102 -7.26 6.40 -5.55
C GLY A 102 -7.47 6.48 -4.04
N GLN A 103 -6.42 6.73 -3.26
CA GLN A 103 -6.54 6.95 -1.82
C GLN A 103 -7.32 8.23 -1.49
N SER A 104 -7.13 9.30 -2.26
CA SER A 104 -7.92 10.53 -2.11
C SER A 104 -9.40 10.31 -2.39
N PHE A 105 -9.73 9.48 -3.39
CA PHE A 105 -11.11 9.04 -3.62
C PHE A 105 -11.68 8.28 -2.42
N VAL A 106 -10.96 7.27 -1.91
CA VAL A 106 -11.41 6.47 -0.76
C VAL A 106 -11.67 7.37 0.46
N ARG A 107 -10.72 8.26 0.79
CA ARG A 107 -10.88 9.24 1.89
C ARG A 107 -12.10 10.14 1.70
N CYS A 108 -12.32 10.66 0.50
CA CYS A 108 -13.48 11.51 0.22
C CYS A 108 -14.80 10.76 0.44
N VAL A 109 -14.86 9.49 0.07
CA VAL A 109 -16.04 8.65 0.33
C VAL A 109 -16.23 8.43 1.84
N ASP A 110 -15.15 8.15 2.57
CA ASP A 110 -15.22 7.99 4.03
C ASP A 110 -15.69 9.28 4.73
N ASP A 111 -15.19 10.44 4.29
CA ASP A 111 -15.59 11.75 4.81
C ASP A 111 -17.07 12.05 4.54
N GLN A 112 -17.59 11.68 3.36
CA GLN A 112 -19.03 11.81 3.07
C GLN A 112 -19.88 10.99 4.04
N VAL A 113 -19.42 9.79 4.38
CA VAL A 113 -20.09 8.89 5.34
C VAL A 113 -20.02 9.44 6.76
N ALA A 114 -18.87 9.99 7.17
CA ALA A 114 -18.68 10.53 8.50
C ALA A 114 -19.40 11.87 8.72
N LEU A 115 -19.37 12.77 7.74
CA LEU A 115 -19.84 14.15 7.88
C LEU A 115 -21.32 14.33 7.53
N HIS A 116 -21.88 13.48 6.68
CA HIS A 116 -23.26 13.60 6.18
C HIS A 116 -24.04 12.27 6.23
N PRO A 117 -24.10 11.59 7.39
CA PRO A 117 -24.80 10.31 7.51
C PRO A 117 -26.32 10.44 7.26
N ASP A 118 -26.89 11.62 7.52
CA ASP A 118 -28.30 11.96 7.26
C ASP A 118 -28.65 12.03 5.77
N LYS A 119 -27.66 12.27 4.90
CA LYS A 119 -27.83 12.37 3.45
C LYS A 119 -27.56 11.06 2.72
N LEU A 120 -27.15 10.02 3.44
CA LEU A 120 -26.78 8.73 2.88
C LEU A 120 -27.93 7.74 2.99
N THR A 121 -28.52 7.41 1.85
CA THR A 121 -29.38 6.23 1.75
C THR A 121 -28.52 4.96 1.78
N VAL A 122 -29.10 3.85 2.28
CA VAL A 122 -28.42 2.53 2.26
C VAL A 122 -27.97 2.16 0.84
N ALA A 123 -28.81 2.44 -0.16
CA ALA A 123 -28.47 2.19 -1.56
C ALA A 123 -27.25 3.00 -2.02
N ARG A 124 -27.16 4.28 -1.64
CA ARG A 124 -26.02 5.14 -1.97
C ARG A 124 -24.75 4.67 -1.27
N TYR A 125 -24.83 4.31 0.01
CA TYR A 125 -23.71 3.76 0.76
C TYR A 125 -23.16 2.49 0.08
N LEU A 126 -24.02 1.52 -0.22
CA LEU A 126 -23.62 0.28 -0.91
C LEU A 126 -23.00 0.55 -2.29
N GLN A 127 -23.51 1.54 -3.03
CA GLN A 127 -22.91 1.96 -4.29
C GLN A 127 -21.50 2.52 -4.09
N MET A 128 -21.31 3.41 -3.11
CA MET A 128 -20.02 4.03 -2.83
C MET A 128 -18.99 3.02 -2.31
N SER A 129 -19.38 2.09 -1.45
CA SER A 129 -18.49 1.02 -0.97
C SER A 129 -18.02 0.12 -2.12
N ARG A 130 -18.91 -0.27 -3.03
CA ARG A 130 -18.51 -1.05 -4.23
C ARG A 130 -17.49 -0.31 -5.08
N LEU A 131 -17.58 1.02 -5.19
CA LEU A 131 -16.62 1.81 -5.95
C LEU A 131 -15.28 1.92 -5.23
N GLN A 132 -15.27 2.07 -3.90
CA GLN A 132 -14.05 1.99 -3.11
C GLN A 132 -13.35 0.65 -3.35
N ASP A 133 -14.08 -0.46 -3.28
CA ASP A 133 -13.53 -1.80 -3.52
C ASP A 133 -12.92 -1.92 -4.93
N ILE A 134 -13.61 -1.42 -5.96
CA ILE A 134 -13.12 -1.40 -7.34
C ILE A 134 -11.82 -0.59 -7.44
N VAL A 135 -11.77 0.61 -6.85
CA VAL A 135 -10.58 1.48 -6.87
C VAL A 135 -9.41 0.82 -6.14
N ILE A 136 -9.65 0.25 -4.97
CA ILE A 136 -8.63 -0.46 -4.17
C ILE A 136 -8.09 -1.65 -4.96
N ASN A 137 -8.97 -2.49 -5.51
CA ASN A 137 -8.57 -3.63 -6.31
C ASN A 137 -7.74 -3.21 -7.54
N ASN A 138 -8.15 -2.16 -8.25
CA ASN A 138 -7.40 -1.64 -9.40
C ASN A 138 -6.00 -1.16 -9.01
N MET A 139 -5.87 -0.43 -7.90
CA MET A 139 -4.55 -0.03 -7.38
C MET A 139 -3.64 -1.24 -7.09
N GLN A 140 -4.19 -2.27 -6.44
CA GLN A 140 -3.45 -3.50 -6.13
C GLN A 140 -3.01 -4.26 -7.39
N VAL A 141 -3.92 -4.42 -8.37
CA VAL A 141 -3.63 -5.07 -9.65
C VAL A 141 -2.52 -4.34 -10.39
N MET A 142 -2.57 -3.00 -10.44
CA MET A 142 -1.54 -2.20 -11.11
C MET A 142 -0.19 -2.28 -10.39
N ALA A 143 -0.18 -2.25 -9.06
CA ALA A 143 1.03 -2.42 -8.28
C ALA A 143 1.66 -3.81 -8.47
N ALA A 144 0.84 -4.86 -8.46
CA ALA A 144 1.31 -6.23 -8.71
C ALA A 144 1.95 -6.37 -10.11
N ARG A 145 1.30 -5.80 -11.14
CA ARG A 145 1.84 -5.79 -12.51
C ARG A 145 3.17 -5.04 -12.58
N PHE A 146 3.26 -3.86 -11.99
CA PHE A 146 4.51 -3.09 -11.95
C PHE A 146 5.63 -3.86 -11.24
N ASN A 147 5.35 -4.48 -10.09
CA ASN A 147 6.33 -5.26 -9.34
C ASN A 147 6.88 -6.45 -10.13
N GLU A 148 6.03 -7.12 -10.90
CA GLU A 148 6.48 -8.21 -11.76
C GLU A 148 7.42 -7.70 -12.87
N GLN A 149 7.07 -6.58 -13.53
CA GLN A 149 7.94 -5.98 -14.54
C GLN A 149 9.25 -5.46 -13.93
N LEU A 150 9.20 -4.90 -12.73
CA LEU A 150 10.39 -4.46 -12.02
C LEU A 150 11.32 -5.63 -11.68
N ARG A 151 10.76 -6.79 -11.28
CA ARG A 151 11.54 -8.02 -11.03
C ARG A 151 12.24 -8.49 -12.29
N VAL A 152 11.52 -8.50 -13.42
CA VAL A 152 12.08 -8.87 -14.73
C VAL A 152 13.18 -7.90 -15.16
N PHE A 153 12.97 -6.59 -14.99
CA PHE A 153 13.97 -5.56 -15.27
C PHE A 153 15.24 -5.72 -14.43
N LYS A 154 15.08 -6.01 -13.13
CA LYS A 154 16.20 -6.25 -12.22
C LYS A 154 16.97 -7.53 -12.59
N ALA A 155 16.26 -8.58 -12.99
CA ALA A 155 16.89 -9.85 -13.38
C ALA A 155 17.79 -9.73 -14.62
N ARG A 156 17.46 -8.83 -15.56
CA ARG A 156 18.30 -8.60 -16.76
C ARG A 156 19.42 -7.57 -16.55
N THR A 157 19.41 -6.81 -15.46
CA THR A 157 20.39 -5.75 -15.18
C THR A 157 21.28 -6.17 -14.02
N PRO A 158 22.50 -6.71 -14.26
CA PRO A 158 23.34 -7.31 -13.21
C PRO A 158 23.86 -6.37 -12.12
N GLY A 159 23.46 -5.08 -12.10
CA GLY A 159 23.85 -4.10 -11.08
C GLY A 159 22.68 -3.50 -10.28
N ALA A 160 21.43 -3.87 -10.56
CA ALA A 160 20.26 -3.32 -9.88
C ALA A 160 19.84 -4.11 -8.62
N ALA A 161 20.45 -5.28 -8.38
CA ALA A 161 20.21 -6.11 -7.22
C ALA A 161 21.34 -5.92 -6.17
N ALA A 162 20.93 -5.49 -4.98
CA ALA A 162 21.67 -5.35 -3.72
C ALA A 162 22.46 -4.03 -3.49
N PRO A 163 22.00 -3.15 -2.56
CA PRO A 163 22.96 -2.33 -1.82
C PRO A 163 23.91 -3.27 -1.08
N ALA A 164 25.21 -3.12 -1.35
CA ALA A 164 26.27 -3.93 -0.76
C ALA A 164 26.10 -4.02 0.76
N ALA A 165 25.87 -5.23 1.27
CA ALA A 165 26.02 -5.51 2.69
C ALA A 165 27.45 -5.15 3.08
N LYS A 166 27.61 -4.15 3.97
CA LYS A 166 28.91 -3.77 4.53
C LYS A 166 29.61 -5.03 5.05
N PRO A 167 30.87 -5.30 4.67
CA PRO A 167 31.61 -6.39 5.29
C PRO A 167 31.78 -6.07 6.78
N ALA A 168 31.24 -6.92 7.65
CA ALA A 168 31.52 -6.87 9.07
C ALA A 168 33.03 -7.08 9.26
N GLY A 169 33.72 -6.02 9.69
CA GLY A 169 35.15 -6.04 9.99
C GLY A 169 35.45 -7.01 11.14
N LYS A 170 36.58 -7.71 11.00
CA LYS A 170 37.18 -8.62 11.99
C LYS A 170 37.65 -7.88 13.23
#